data_AF-A0A5R9F830-F1
#
_entry.id   AF-A0A5R9F830-F1
#
_cell.length_a   1.000
_cell.length_b   1.000
_cell.length_c   1.000
_cell.angle_alpha   90.00
_cell.angle_beta   90.00
_cell.angle_gamma   90.00
#
_symmetry.space_group_name_H-M   'P 1'
#
loop_
_entity.id
_entity.type
_entity.pdbx_description
1 polymer ?
#
loop_
_entity_poly.entity_id
_entity_poly.type
_entity_poly.pdbx_seq_one_letter_code
_entity_poly.pdbx_strand_id
1 'polypeptide(L)'
;MSARTTRAPAAAAASPARRCSDTTSHPWSHLATGSGPPPAVAYPAPVSHTSATPWPDGLRFAFGTLTVLPVTVSRWDREAARAGMLCAPVAGVVVGLCAAAAGVLLLLLGAGPLLAAVATAAIPAVLTRGLHLDGLADTADGLGSGKPAEDALRIMKQSDIGPFGVITLLFVLLAQTAALFQAYESSWTRGACAAVVSAGAARLALTLAARTGVPPARPDGLGAAVAGTVPVRGALLAAAAVTG
;
A
#
# COMPACT_ATOMS: atom_id res chain seq x y z
N MET A 1 7.47 -56.00 -39.04
CA MET A 1 8.94 -55.98 -38.91
C MET A 1 9.29 -54.82 -37.98
N SER A 2 9.49 -55.08 -36.68
CA SER A 2 10.81 -55.28 -36.03
C SER A 2 11.39 -53.92 -35.58
N ALA A 3 11.79 -53.63 -34.34
CA ALA A 3 11.81 -54.36 -33.09
C ALA A 3 11.88 -53.36 -31.93
N ARG A 4 11.50 -53.86 -30.76
CA ARG A 4 11.54 -53.31 -29.41
C ARG A 4 13.00 -53.17 -28.95
N THR A 5 13.37 -52.07 -28.26
CA THR A 5 14.47 -52.16 -27.27
C THR A 5 14.20 -51.28 -26.06
N THR A 6 14.10 -51.95 -24.92
CA THR A 6 13.97 -51.47 -23.55
C THR A 6 15.32 -51.11 -22.96
N ARG A 7 15.40 -50.08 -22.10
CA ARG A 7 16.23 -50.11 -20.87
C ARG A 7 15.85 -48.98 -19.91
N ALA A 8 15.49 -49.37 -18.68
CA ALA A 8 15.49 -48.54 -17.47
C ALA A 8 16.73 -48.93 -16.61
N PRO A 9 16.87 -48.47 -15.36
CA PRO A 9 17.43 -47.19 -14.92
C PRO A 9 18.78 -47.38 -14.18
N ALA A 10 19.60 -46.33 -14.06
CA ALA A 10 20.82 -46.37 -13.25
C ALA A 10 20.61 -45.58 -11.94
N ALA A 11 20.62 -46.33 -10.83
CA ALA A 11 20.64 -45.84 -9.46
C ALA A 11 22.00 -45.21 -9.12
N ALA A 12 21.98 -44.05 -8.46
CA ALA A 12 23.15 -43.44 -7.83
C ALA A 12 22.99 -43.51 -6.31
N ALA A 13 24.03 -44.01 -5.66
CA ALA A 13 24.07 -44.44 -4.28
C ALA A 13 24.03 -43.29 -3.27
N ALA A 14 23.21 -43.46 -2.22
CA ALA A 14 23.25 -42.66 -1.00
C ALA A 14 24.33 -43.18 -0.04
N SER A 15 25.13 -42.27 0.51
CA SER A 15 26.19 -42.54 1.47
C SER A 15 25.62 -42.69 2.90
N PRO A 16 26.16 -43.57 3.77
CA PRO A 16 25.57 -43.85 5.08
C PRO A 16 25.89 -42.79 6.13
N ALA A 17 24.84 -42.34 6.84
CA ALA A 17 24.92 -41.48 8.00
C ALA A 17 25.73 -42.13 9.13
N ARG A 18 26.76 -41.44 9.62
CA ARG A 18 27.49 -41.79 10.84
C ARG A 18 26.63 -41.42 12.05
N ARG A 19 26.31 -42.43 12.86
CA ARG A 19 25.79 -42.30 14.22
C ARG A 19 26.83 -41.59 15.08
N CYS A 20 26.48 -40.45 15.66
CA CYS A 20 27.25 -39.84 16.75
C CYS A 20 26.63 -40.33 18.06
N SER A 21 27.42 -41.05 18.85
CA SER A 21 27.07 -41.58 20.17
C SER A 21 27.09 -40.48 21.24
N ASP A 22 26.25 -40.70 22.25
CA ASP A 22 26.13 -39.95 23.49
C ASP A 22 27.45 -39.45 24.09
N THR A 23 27.42 -38.21 24.58
CA THR A 23 28.18 -37.82 25.78
C THR A 23 27.52 -36.59 26.40
N THR A 24 26.60 -36.88 27.33
CA THR A 24 26.09 -35.93 28.32
C THR A 24 27.19 -35.63 29.35
N SER A 25 27.70 -34.41 29.36
CA SER A 25 28.33 -33.83 30.56
C SER A 25 28.14 -32.31 30.56
N HIS A 26 27.14 -31.85 31.31
CA HIS A 26 26.91 -30.42 31.56
C HIS A 26 27.87 -29.95 32.67
N PRO A 27 28.68 -28.88 32.44
CA PRO A 27 29.75 -28.46 33.35
C PRO A 27 29.30 -27.58 34.54
N TRP A 28 28.01 -27.57 34.90
CA TRP A 28 27.45 -26.60 35.85
C TRP A 28 26.88 -27.20 37.14
N SER A 29 27.44 -28.30 37.65
CA SER A 29 26.98 -28.95 38.88
C SER A 29 27.50 -28.33 40.20
N HIS A 30 28.23 -27.22 40.17
CA HIS A 30 28.95 -26.70 41.36
C HIS A 30 28.54 -25.30 41.86
N LEU A 31 27.46 -24.69 41.37
CA LEU A 31 27.01 -23.37 41.85
C LEU A 31 25.54 -23.38 42.28
N ALA A 32 25.26 -24.01 43.42
CA ALA A 32 23.96 -23.93 44.08
C ALA A 32 24.10 -23.96 45.61
N THR A 33 24.72 -22.92 46.19
CA THR A 33 24.55 -22.57 47.61
C THR A 33 24.43 -21.05 47.73
N GLY A 34 23.19 -20.57 47.69
CA GLY A 34 22.86 -19.15 47.79
C GLY A 34 21.34 -18.98 47.87
N SER A 35 20.76 -19.35 49.02
CA SER A 35 19.32 -19.22 49.28
C SER A 35 19.00 -17.80 49.77
N GLY A 36 18.76 -16.90 48.84
CA GLY A 36 18.12 -15.60 49.09
C GLY A 36 17.32 -15.21 47.84
N PRO A 37 16.09 -14.67 47.99
CA PRO A 37 15.37 -14.14 46.82
C PRO A 37 16.23 -13.02 46.20
N PRO A 38 16.37 -12.98 44.86
CA PRO A 38 17.07 -11.88 44.22
C PRO A 38 16.37 -10.56 44.61
N PRO A 39 17.11 -9.46 44.81
CA PRO A 39 16.49 -8.16 45.08
C PRO A 39 15.51 -7.83 43.95
N ALA A 40 14.30 -7.39 44.31
CA ALA A 40 13.28 -7.02 43.34
C ALA A 40 13.86 -5.93 42.41
N VAL A 41 14.14 -6.31 41.16
CA VAL A 41 14.51 -5.36 40.12
C VAL A 41 13.28 -4.50 39.88
N ALA A 42 13.30 -3.27 40.36
CA ALA A 42 12.28 -2.28 40.04
C ALA A 42 12.35 -2.02 38.54
N TYR A 43 11.46 -2.67 37.78
CA TYR A 43 11.24 -2.29 36.39
C TYR A 43 10.69 -0.86 36.40
N PRO A 44 11.31 0.10 35.70
CA PRO A 44 10.71 1.41 35.55
C PRO A 44 9.30 1.23 34.97
N ALA A 45 8.33 1.96 35.53
CA ALA A 45 6.96 1.94 35.04
C ALA A 45 6.95 2.14 33.52
N PRO A 46 6.10 1.43 32.76
CA PRO A 46 6.02 1.62 31.31
C PRO A 46 5.74 3.10 31.05
N VAL A 47 6.68 3.77 30.39
CA VAL A 47 6.53 5.16 29.96
C VAL A 47 5.32 5.20 29.03
N SER A 48 4.20 5.74 29.53
CA SER A 48 3.03 6.03 28.72
C SER A 48 3.36 7.21 27.82
N HIS A 49 3.96 6.95 26.66
CA HIS A 49 4.09 7.94 25.61
C HIS A 49 2.72 8.17 24.97
N THR A 50 1.85 8.91 25.65
CA THR A 50 0.67 9.53 25.01
C THR A 50 1.11 10.87 24.43
N SER A 51 2.13 10.88 23.59
CA SER A 51 2.49 12.06 22.81
C SER A 51 1.79 11.95 21.47
N ALA A 52 0.59 12.53 21.37
CA ALA A 52 -0.12 12.65 20.10
C ALA A 52 0.87 13.04 18.99
N THR A 53 1.01 12.22 17.95
CA THR A 53 1.96 12.48 16.87
C THR A 53 1.73 13.90 16.34
N PRO A 54 2.79 14.73 16.25
CA PRO A 54 2.65 16.05 15.66
C PRO A 54 2.12 15.94 14.22
N TRP A 55 1.11 16.75 13.87
CA TRP A 55 0.57 16.86 12.51
C TRP A 55 1.63 16.96 11.38
N PRO A 56 2.80 17.62 11.58
CA PRO A 56 3.88 17.61 10.60
C PRO A 56 4.38 16.21 10.21
N ASP A 57 4.46 15.27 11.16
CA ASP A 57 4.89 13.90 10.88
C ASP A 57 3.82 13.12 10.10
N GLY A 58 2.54 13.40 10.37
CA GLY A 58 1.43 12.89 9.56
C GLY A 58 1.50 13.38 8.11
N LEU A 59 1.72 14.68 7.90
CA LEU A 59 1.90 15.21 6.54
C LEU A 59 3.11 14.60 5.84
N ARG A 60 4.24 14.47 6.54
CA ARG A 60 5.45 13.83 5.99
C ARG A 60 5.18 12.39 5.59
N PHE A 61 4.49 11.64 6.44
CA PHE A 61 4.08 10.27 6.12
C PHE A 61 3.16 10.24 4.88
N ALA A 62 2.13 11.08 4.84
CA ALA A 62 1.17 11.13 3.74
C ALA A 62 1.85 11.44 2.41
N PHE A 63 2.64 12.52 2.33
CA PHE A 63 3.31 12.91 1.10
C PHE A 63 4.44 11.95 0.72
N GLY A 64 5.24 11.49 1.69
CA GLY A 64 6.34 10.57 1.45
C GLY A 64 5.91 9.16 1.02
N THR A 65 4.71 8.71 1.41
CA THR A 65 4.19 7.38 1.03
C THR A 65 3.22 7.42 -0.15
N LEU A 66 2.45 8.49 -0.33
CA LEU A 66 1.39 8.56 -1.34
C LEU A 66 1.78 9.39 -2.58
N THR A 67 2.93 10.06 -2.55
CA THR A 67 3.45 10.86 -3.67
C THR A 67 4.94 10.60 -3.92
N VAL A 68 5.44 11.07 -5.06
CA VAL A 68 6.86 11.04 -5.45
C VAL A 68 7.66 12.19 -4.83
N LEU A 69 7.01 13.11 -4.12
CA LEU A 69 7.68 14.27 -3.54
C LEU A 69 8.75 13.79 -2.55
N PRO A 70 9.99 14.32 -2.66
CA PRO A 70 11.08 13.92 -1.78
C PRO A 70 10.83 14.48 -0.38
N VAL A 71 10.16 13.69 0.46
CA VAL A 71 9.85 14.03 1.84
C VAL A 71 10.54 13.04 2.76
N THR A 72 11.41 13.55 3.64
CA THR A 72 12.07 12.72 4.66
C THR A 72 11.05 12.31 5.71
N VAL A 73 10.72 11.02 5.76
CA VAL A 73 9.87 10.45 6.80
C VAL A 73 10.71 10.23 8.05
N SER A 74 10.47 11.05 9.08
CA SER A 74 11.20 11.04 10.35
C SER A 74 10.78 9.91 11.30
N ARG A 75 9.53 9.44 11.19
CA ARG A 75 8.93 8.48 12.12
C ARG A 75 8.12 7.43 11.36
N TRP A 76 8.41 6.16 11.60
CA TRP A 76 7.75 5.01 10.97
C TRP A 76 7.12 4.11 12.03
N ASP A 77 5.99 4.54 12.59
CA ASP A 77 5.20 3.76 13.53
C ASP A 77 3.69 3.90 13.26
N ARG A 78 2.88 3.13 14.00
CA ARG A 78 1.41 3.12 13.84
C ARG A 78 0.78 4.49 14.11
N GLU A 79 1.39 5.32 14.94
CA GLU A 79 0.86 6.62 15.30
C GLU A 79 1.10 7.65 14.19
N ALA A 80 2.29 7.65 13.59
CA ALA A 80 2.60 8.43 12.38
C ALA A 80 1.76 7.95 11.19
N ALA A 81 1.59 6.63 11.03
CA ALA A 81 0.73 6.05 9.99
C ALA A 81 -0.74 6.50 10.14
N ARG A 82 -1.28 6.49 11.35
CA ARG A 82 -2.62 7.02 11.64
C ARG A 82 -2.74 8.48 11.21
N ALA A 83 -1.81 9.33 11.66
CA ALA A 83 -1.81 10.76 11.34
C ALA A 83 -1.70 10.98 9.83
N GLY A 84 -0.85 10.21 9.15
CA GLY A 84 -0.70 10.26 7.70
C GLY A 84 -1.94 9.83 6.94
N MET A 85 -2.62 8.77 7.37
CA MET A 85 -3.87 8.34 6.75
C MET A 85 -5.01 9.36 6.97
N LEU A 86 -5.04 10.06 8.10
CA LEU A 86 -5.96 11.19 8.31
C LEU A 86 -5.63 12.40 7.42
N CYS A 87 -4.35 12.58 7.07
CA CYS A 87 -3.90 13.64 6.16
C CYS A 87 -3.94 13.24 4.67
N ALA A 88 -4.26 11.98 4.35
CA ALA A 88 -4.25 11.49 2.97
C ALA A 88 -5.13 12.33 2.01
N PRO A 89 -6.35 12.79 2.38
CA PRO A 89 -7.16 13.64 1.52
C PRO A 89 -6.46 14.93 1.08
N VAL A 90 -5.63 15.51 1.96
CA VAL A 90 -4.84 16.72 1.63
C VAL A 90 -3.83 16.43 0.53
N ALA A 91 -3.11 15.29 0.62
CA ALA A 91 -2.21 14.86 -0.45
C ALA A 91 -2.97 14.61 -1.76
N GLY A 92 -4.20 14.10 -1.67
CA GLY A 92 -5.10 13.92 -2.82
C GLY A 92 -5.46 15.24 -3.48
N VAL A 93 -5.89 16.24 -2.70
CA VAL A 93 -6.21 17.58 -3.20
C VAL A 93 -5.00 18.21 -3.88
N VAL A 94 -3.79 18.11 -3.29
CA VAL A 94 -2.57 18.65 -3.91
C VAL A 94 -2.28 17.98 -5.25
N VAL A 95 -2.36 16.64 -5.34
CA VAL A 95 -2.20 15.92 -6.61
C VAL A 95 -3.27 16.33 -7.63
N GLY A 96 -4.51 16.49 -7.19
CA GLY A 96 -5.62 16.95 -8.02
C GLY A 96 -5.45 18.39 -8.53
N LEU A 97 -4.89 19.28 -7.71
CA LEU A 97 -4.55 20.64 -8.12
C LEU A 97 -3.45 20.66 -9.17
N CYS A 98 -2.41 19.82 -9.02
CA CYS A 98 -1.39 19.66 -10.06
C CYS A 98 -1.99 19.11 -11.37
N ALA A 99 -2.90 18.14 -11.27
CA ALA A 99 -3.59 17.58 -12.43
C ALA A 99 -4.47 18.61 -13.14
N ALA A 100 -5.25 19.39 -12.37
CA ALA A 100 -6.06 20.48 -12.86
C ALA A 100 -5.21 21.57 -13.54
N ALA A 101 -4.10 21.96 -12.90
CA ALA A 101 -3.18 22.96 -13.45
C ALA A 101 -2.60 22.52 -14.80
N ALA A 102 -2.20 21.25 -14.95
CA ALA A 102 -1.71 20.72 -16.22
C ALA A 102 -2.80 20.73 -17.32
N GLY A 103 -4.02 20.29 -16.99
CA GLY A 103 -5.13 20.29 -17.94
C GLY A 103 -5.53 21.70 -18.38
N VAL A 104 -5.68 22.63 -17.43
CA VAL A 104 -6.01 24.03 -17.71
C VAL A 104 -4.89 24.71 -18.50
N LEU A 105 -3.62 24.46 -18.16
CA LEU A 105 -2.49 25.02 -18.91
C LEU A 105 -2.51 24.57 -20.37
N LEU A 106 -2.80 23.29 -20.64
CA LEU A 106 -2.91 22.80 -22.02
C LEU A 106 -4.05 23.48 -22.78
N LEU A 107 -5.22 23.67 -22.15
CA LEU A 107 -6.31 24.43 -22.75
C LEU A 107 -5.91 25.89 -23.05
N LEU A 108 -5.21 26.55 -22.13
CA LEU A 108 -4.69 27.91 -22.33
C LEU A 108 -3.67 28.00 -23.47
N LEU A 109 -2.90 26.93 -23.71
CA LEU A 109 -1.98 26.80 -24.83
C LEU A 109 -2.68 26.42 -26.16
N GLY A 110 -4.01 26.33 -26.17
CA GLY A 110 -4.81 26.03 -27.36
C GLY A 110 -4.98 24.54 -27.66
N ALA A 111 -4.63 23.64 -26.73
CA ALA A 111 -4.92 22.22 -26.88
C ALA A 111 -6.42 21.93 -26.76
N GLY A 112 -6.87 20.84 -27.40
CA GLY A 112 -8.26 20.39 -27.27
C GLY A 112 -8.56 19.71 -25.92
N PRO A 113 -9.84 19.58 -25.54
CA PRO A 113 -10.27 18.97 -24.27
C PRO A 113 -9.76 17.54 -24.05
N LEU A 114 -9.56 16.77 -25.13
CA LEU A 114 -9.07 15.40 -25.04
C LEU A 114 -7.63 15.35 -24.52
N LEU A 115 -6.74 16.20 -25.05
CA LEU A 115 -5.35 16.23 -24.61
C LEU A 115 -5.25 16.73 -23.16
N ALA A 116 -6.08 17.73 -22.79
CA ALA A 116 -6.18 18.18 -21.40
C ALA A 116 -6.65 17.06 -20.46
N ALA A 117 -7.63 16.25 -20.87
CA ALA A 117 -8.13 15.11 -20.11
C ALA A 117 -7.06 14.02 -19.92
N VAL A 118 -6.35 13.64 -20.99
CA VAL A 118 -5.25 12.66 -20.94
C VAL A 118 -4.15 13.14 -19.98
N ALA A 119 -3.72 14.40 -20.11
CA ALA A 119 -2.70 14.96 -19.22
C ALA A 119 -3.18 14.98 -17.76
N THR A 120 -4.42 15.39 -17.52
CA THR A 120 -5.03 15.40 -16.18
C THR A 120 -5.04 14.01 -15.56
N ALA A 121 -5.37 12.96 -16.32
CA ALA A 121 -5.35 11.56 -15.85
C ALA A 121 -3.91 11.02 -15.64
N ALA A 122 -2.94 11.48 -16.42
CA ALA A 122 -1.55 11.05 -16.32
C ALA A 122 -0.80 11.63 -15.11
N ILE A 123 -1.14 12.86 -14.68
CA ILE A 123 -0.45 13.53 -13.56
C ILE A 123 -0.47 12.71 -12.26
N PRO A 124 -1.62 12.18 -11.78
CA PRO A 124 -1.63 11.29 -10.63
C PRO A 124 -0.73 10.06 -10.82
N ALA A 125 -0.68 9.46 -12.02
CA ALA A 125 0.18 8.30 -12.27
C ALA A 125 1.65 8.63 -12.06
N VAL A 126 2.11 9.78 -12.58
CA VAL A 126 3.49 10.24 -12.40
C VAL A 126 3.76 10.63 -10.94
N LEU A 127 2.89 11.46 -10.36
CA LEU A 127 3.09 12.01 -9.02
C LEU A 127 2.97 10.95 -7.92
N THR A 128 2.42 9.77 -8.20
CA THR A 128 2.34 8.67 -7.24
C THR A 128 3.19 7.47 -7.65
N ARG A 129 4.07 7.62 -8.64
CA ARG A 129 4.91 6.54 -9.20
C ARG A 129 4.10 5.31 -9.68
N GLY A 130 2.87 5.52 -10.10
CA GLY A 130 1.96 4.47 -10.54
C GLY A 130 1.35 3.63 -9.40
N LEU A 131 1.64 3.91 -8.12
CA LEU A 131 1.22 3.07 -6.99
C LEU A 131 -0.29 2.76 -6.95
N HIS A 132 -1.13 3.71 -7.37
CA HIS A 132 -2.58 3.50 -7.40
C HIS A 132 -3.05 2.65 -8.59
N LEU A 133 -2.34 2.71 -9.73
CA LEU A 133 -2.61 1.86 -10.89
C LEU A 133 -2.07 0.45 -10.67
N ASP A 134 -0.90 0.33 -10.06
CA ASP A 134 -0.30 -0.93 -9.63
C ASP A 134 -1.23 -1.68 -8.67
N GLY A 135 -1.67 -1.03 -7.59
CA GLY A 135 -2.61 -1.61 -6.64
C GLY A 135 -3.98 -1.97 -7.26
N LEU A 136 -4.43 -1.22 -8.28
CA LEU A 136 -5.66 -1.54 -9.02
C LEU A 136 -5.48 -2.79 -9.89
N ALA A 137 -4.36 -2.89 -10.61
CA ALA A 137 -4.03 -4.03 -11.45
C ALA A 137 -3.86 -5.30 -10.61
N ASP A 138 -3.06 -5.23 -9.53
CA ASP A 138 -2.87 -6.32 -8.57
C ASP A 138 -4.21 -6.80 -8.03
N THR A 139 -5.07 -5.87 -7.57
CA THR A 139 -6.38 -6.22 -7.01
C THR A 139 -7.25 -6.91 -8.05
N ALA A 140 -7.23 -6.45 -9.30
CA ALA A 140 -7.97 -7.06 -10.39
C ALA A 140 -7.44 -8.46 -10.73
N ASP A 141 -6.12 -8.67 -10.76
CA ASP A 141 -5.53 -9.98 -11.03
C ASP A 141 -5.75 -10.98 -9.88
N GLY A 142 -5.61 -10.52 -8.64
CA GLY A 142 -5.89 -11.31 -7.45
C GLY A 142 -7.34 -11.77 -7.41
N LEU A 143 -8.29 -10.85 -7.52
CA LEU A 143 -9.72 -11.15 -7.48
C LEU A 143 -10.21 -11.89 -8.73
N GLY A 144 -9.71 -11.52 -9.91
CA GLY A 144 -10.07 -12.13 -11.19
C GLY A 144 -9.56 -13.56 -11.35
N SER A 145 -8.52 -13.95 -10.58
CA SER A 145 -7.97 -15.31 -10.64
C SER A 145 -8.95 -16.42 -10.19
N GLY A 146 -9.99 -16.07 -9.43
CA GLY A 146 -10.94 -17.04 -8.88
C GLY A 146 -10.35 -18.03 -7.87
N LYS A 147 -9.12 -17.79 -7.40
CA LYS A 147 -8.42 -18.67 -6.45
C LYS A 147 -8.78 -18.36 -4.99
N PRO A 148 -8.50 -19.28 -4.06
CA PRO A 148 -8.58 -19.00 -2.62
C PRO A 148 -7.75 -17.78 -2.21
N ALA A 149 -8.09 -17.17 -1.08
CA ALA A 149 -7.54 -15.89 -0.64
C ALA A 149 -6.00 -15.88 -0.58
N GLU A 150 -5.38 -16.96 -0.07
CA GLU A 150 -3.93 -17.09 0.06
C GLU A 150 -3.23 -17.05 -1.31
N ASP A 151 -3.84 -17.68 -2.31
CA ASP A 151 -3.31 -17.73 -3.67
C ASP A 151 -3.55 -16.42 -4.43
N ALA A 152 -4.71 -15.78 -4.24
CA ALA A 152 -4.99 -14.45 -4.77
C ALA A 152 -3.98 -13.43 -4.23
N LEU A 153 -3.70 -13.46 -2.93
CA LEU A 153 -2.70 -12.59 -2.29
C LEU A 153 -1.26 -12.88 -2.75
N ARG A 154 -0.98 -14.12 -3.18
CA ARG A 154 0.29 -14.48 -3.80
C ARG A 154 0.40 -13.90 -5.21
N ILE A 155 -0.67 -13.92 -6.00
CA ILE A 155 -0.73 -13.27 -7.32
C ILE A 155 -0.49 -11.77 -7.19
N MET A 156 -1.14 -11.09 -6.26
CA MET A 156 -0.94 -9.67 -5.92
C MET A 156 0.46 -9.33 -5.37
N LYS A 157 1.40 -10.28 -5.31
CA LYS A 157 2.80 -10.05 -4.89
C LYS A 157 3.77 -10.25 -6.04
N GLN A 158 3.31 -10.81 -7.16
CA GLN A 158 4.11 -11.00 -8.35
C GLN A 158 4.30 -9.63 -9.02
N SER A 159 5.47 -9.40 -9.59
CA SER A 159 5.75 -8.16 -10.31
C SER A 159 5.15 -8.14 -11.72
N ASP A 160 4.64 -9.28 -12.19
CA ASP A 160 4.04 -9.42 -13.51
C ASP A 160 2.57 -8.99 -13.47
N ILE A 161 2.17 -8.18 -14.44
CA ILE A 161 0.76 -7.83 -14.64
C ILE A 161 0.02 -8.97 -15.35
N GLY A 162 -1.13 -9.36 -14.82
CA GLY A 162 -2.00 -10.36 -15.41
C GLY A 162 -3.04 -9.77 -16.38
N PRO A 163 -3.78 -10.64 -17.10
CA PRO A 163 -4.78 -10.18 -18.07
C PRO A 163 -5.92 -9.36 -17.46
N PHE A 164 -6.33 -9.66 -16.23
CA PHE A 164 -7.41 -8.93 -15.56
C PHE A 164 -6.94 -7.54 -15.12
N GLY A 165 -5.69 -7.42 -14.67
CA GLY A 165 -5.03 -6.15 -14.40
C GLY A 165 -5.00 -5.27 -15.64
N VAL A 166 -4.51 -5.80 -16.77
CA VAL A 166 -4.45 -5.07 -18.05
C VAL A 166 -5.83 -4.58 -18.49
N ILE A 167 -6.83 -5.47 -18.53
CA ILE A 167 -8.20 -5.13 -18.97
C ILE A 167 -8.82 -4.08 -18.03
N THR A 168 -8.60 -4.22 -16.72
CA THR A 168 -9.11 -3.26 -15.73
C THR A 168 -8.48 -1.88 -15.92
N LEU A 169 -7.15 -1.80 -16.05
CA LEU A 169 -6.47 -0.53 -16.31
C LEU A 169 -6.94 0.13 -17.60
N LEU A 170 -7.13 -0.66 -18.66
CA LEU A 170 -7.63 -0.16 -19.94
C LEU A 170 -9.01 0.48 -19.77
N PHE A 171 -9.97 -0.21 -19.17
CA PHE A 171 -11.33 0.33 -19.01
C PHE A 171 -11.39 1.49 -18.03
N VAL A 172 -10.62 1.44 -16.93
CA VAL A 172 -10.61 2.52 -15.94
C VAL A 172 -9.97 3.79 -16.50
N LEU A 173 -8.83 3.71 -17.17
CA LEU A 173 -8.16 4.88 -17.76
C LEU A 173 -8.97 5.47 -18.91
N LEU A 174 -9.63 4.63 -19.73
CA LEU A 174 -10.56 5.11 -20.76
C LEU A 174 -11.76 5.83 -20.14
N ALA A 175 -12.39 5.25 -19.11
CA ALA A 175 -13.52 5.86 -18.43
C ALA A 175 -13.14 7.19 -17.75
N GLN A 176 -12.00 7.23 -17.07
CA GLN A 176 -11.48 8.47 -16.45
C GLN A 176 -11.22 9.55 -17.50
N THR A 177 -10.55 9.19 -18.60
CA THR A 177 -10.25 10.13 -19.68
C THR A 177 -11.53 10.62 -20.35
N ALA A 178 -12.49 9.75 -20.62
CA ALA A 178 -13.77 10.12 -21.22
C ALA A 178 -14.61 11.04 -20.30
N ALA A 179 -14.63 10.76 -19.00
CA ALA A 179 -15.31 11.61 -18.02
C ALA A 179 -14.66 13.00 -17.92
N LEU A 180 -13.32 13.05 -17.86
CA LEU A 180 -12.57 14.31 -17.85
C LEU A 180 -12.73 15.08 -19.16
N PHE A 181 -12.76 14.40 -20.30
CA PHE A 181 -13.01 15.00 -21.61
C PHE A 181 -14.36 15.73 -21.60
N GLN A 182 -15.45 15.06 -21.22
CA GLN A 182 -16.76 15.70 -21.16
C GLN A 182 -16.82 16.85 -20.14
N ALA A 183 -16.10 16.74 -19.03
CA ALA A 183 -16.01 17.82 -18.06
C ALA A 183 -15.31 19.07 -18.64
N TYR A 184 -14.17 18.89 -19.31
CA TYR A 184 -13.42 19.97 -19.96
C TYR A 184 -14.15 20.54 -21.18
N GLU A 185 -14.85 19.70 -21.94
CA GLU A 185 -15.70 20.14 -23.06
C GLU A 185 -16.82 21.06 -22.56
N SER A 186 -17.42 20.74 -21.40
CA SER A 186 -18.43 21.61 -20.81
C SER A 186 -17.85 22.94 -20.29
N SER A 187 -16.70 22.90 -19.60
CA SER A 187 -15.95 24.10 -19.17
C SER A 187 -14.63 23.73 -18.52
N TRP A 188 -13.63 24.62 -18.59
CA TRP A 188 -12.36 24.42 -17.91
C TRP A 188 -12.52 24.27 -16.38
N THR A 189 -13.46 25.00 -15.78
CA THR A 189 -13.74 24.94 -14.32
C THR A 189 -14.26 23.57 -13.91
N ARG A 190 -15.19 22.97 -14.67
CA ARG A 190 -15.71 21.64 -14.36
C ARG A 190 -14.64 20.57 -14.47
N GLY A 191 -13.79 20.62 -15.50
CA GLY A 191 -12.65 19.70 -15.61
C GLY A 191 -11.66 19.83 -14.46
N ALA A 192 -11.31 21.06 -14.08
CA ALA A 192 -10.44 21.33 -12.93
C ALA A 192 -11.05 20.83 -11.60
N CYS A 193 -12.34 21.12 -11.34
CA CYS A 193 -13.04 20.63 -10.15
C CYS A 193 -13.12 19.10 -10.14
N ALA A 194 -13.40 18.46 -11.28
CA ALA A 194 -13.43 17.01 -11.39
C ALA A 194 -12.08 16.37 -11.04
N ALA A 195 -10.97 16.97 -11.47
CA ALA A 195 -9.62 16.52 -11.12
C ALA A 195 -9.34 16.63 -9.61
N VAL A 196 -9.67 17.76 -8.98
CA VAL A 196 -9.44 17.97 -7.54
C VAL A 196 -10.32 17.05 -6.68
N VAL A 197 -11.62 16.98 -6.99
CA VAL A 197 -12.58 16.17 -6.24
C VAL A 197 -12.25 14.68 -6.36
N SER A 198 -11.96 14.19 -7.58
CA SER A 198 -11.63 12.77 -7.77
C SER A 198 -10.33 12.37 -7.04
N ALA A 199 -9.29 13.21 -7.07
CA ALA A 199 -8.05 12.93 -6.36
C ALA A 199 -8.20 13.00 -4.83
N GLY A 200 -8.99 13.95 -4.31
CA GLY A 200 -9.35 14.02 -2.90
C GLY A 200 -10.15 12.79 -2.45
N ALA A 201 -11.17 12.40 -3.21
CA ALA A 201 -11.99 11.22 -2.95
C ALA A 201 -11.17 9.92 -2.98
N ALA A 202 -10.24 9.78 -3.93
CA ALA A 202 -9.34 8.63 -4.01
C ALA A 202 -8.49 8.47 -2.75
N ARG A 203 -8.06 9.57 -2.12
CA ARG A 203 -7.28 9.51 -0.87
C ARG A 203 -8.14 9.38 0.38
N LEU A 204 -9.36 9.92 0.36
CA LEU A 204 -10.35 9.62 1.39
C LEU A 204 -10.65 8.12 1.46
N ALA A 205 -10.71 7.43 0.32
CA ALA A 205 -10.89 5.98 0.28
C ALA A 205 -9.80 5.23 1.07
N LEU A 206 -8.54 5.69 1.04
CA LEU A 206 -7.46 5.14 1.86
C LEU A 206 -7.68 5.36 3.36
N THR A 207 -8.09 6.56 3.76
CA THR A 207 -8.45 6.86 5.16
C THR A 207 -9.57 5.95 5.66
N LEU A 208 -10.59 5.72 4.84
CA LEU A 208 -11.70 4.83 5.15
C LEU A 208 -11.26 3.35 5.20
N ALA A 209 -10.36 2.93 4.32
CA ALA A 209 -9.81 1.56 4.30
C ALA A 209 -8.86 1.30 5.49
N ALA A 210 -8.16 2.31 5.98
CA ALA A 210 -7.26 2.21 7.14
C ALA A 210 -8.00 2.21 8.49
N ARG A 211 -9.34 2.19 8.49
CA ARG A 211 -10.13 2.29 9.72
C ARG A 211 -9.99 1.07 10.62
N THR A 212 -10.12 1.27 11.93
CA THR A 212 -10.24 0.21 12.94
C THR A 212 -11.35 -0.75 12.54
N GLY A 213 -11.06 -2.06 12.55
CA GLY A 213 -11.97 -3.11 12.09
C GLY A 213 -11.70 -3.61 10.66
N VAL A 214 -10.85 -2.93 9.88
CA VAL A 214 -10.35 -3.46 8.61
C VAL A 214 -8.99 -4.12 8.85
N PRO A 215 -8.88 -5.46 8.78
CA PRO A 215 -7.61 -6.15 8.97
C PRO A 215 -6.69 -5.92 7.76
N PRO A 216 -5.37 -5.97 7.95
CA PRO A 216 -4.46 -5.97 6.81
C PRO A 216 -4.63 -7.26 6.01
N ALA A 217 -4.52 -7.17 4.68
CA ALA A 217 -4.59 -8.33 3.81
C ALA A 217 -3.44 -9.32 4.04
N ARG A 218 -2.28 -8.84 4.54
CA ARG A 218 -1.08 -9.62 4.84
C ARG A 218 -0.40 -9.08 6.11
N PRO A 219 0.38 -9.89 6.84
CA PRO A 219 1.05 -9.46 8.06
C PRO A 219 2.19 -8.44 7.82
N ASP A 220 2.69 -8.35 6.59
CA ASP A 220 3.83 -7.53 6.17
C ASP A 220 3.48 -6.49 5.09
N GLY A 221 4.40 -5.54 4.88
CA GLY A 221 4.30 -4.51 3.82
C GLY A 221 3.55 -3.24 4.23
N LEU A 222 3.37 -2.35 3.26
CA LEU A 222 2.80 -1.01 3.49
C LEU A 222 1.37 -1.05 4.06
N GLY A 223 0.55 -1.98 3.57
CA GLY A 223 -0.82 -2.17 4.06
C GLY A 223 -0.87 -2.57 5.55
N ALA A 224 0.07 -3.40 6.01
CA ALA A 224 0.15 -3.81 7.42
C ALA A 224 0.51 -2.64 8.36
N ALA A 225 1.25 -1.64 7.86
CA ALA A 225 1.62 -0.46 8.63
C ALA A 225 0.43 0.49 8.88
N VAL A 226 -0.53 0.56 7.93
CA VAL A 226 -1.64 1.51 7.97
C VAL A 226 -2.99 0.91 8.36
N ALA A 227 -3.21 -0.40 8.14
CA ALA A 227 -4.49 -1.04 8.40
C ALA A 227 -4.86 -1.00 9.90
N GLY A 228 -6.13 -0.68 10.17
CA GLY A 228 -6.66 -0.58 11.51
C GLY A 228 -6.11 0.57 12.35
N THR A 229 -5.35 1.52 11.77
CA THR A 229 -4.73 2.62 12.52
C THR A 229 -5.68 3.80 12.74
N VAL A 230 -6.66 4.00 11.86
CA VAL A 230 -7.56 5.17 11.92
C VAL A 230 -8.83 4.84 12.70
N PRO A 231 -9.16 5.53 13.80
CA PRO A 231 -10.44 5.31 14.49
C PRO A 231 -11.63 5.66 13.58
N VAL A 232 -12.72 4.90 13.64
CA VAL A 232 -13.93 5.14 12.82
C VAL A 232 -14.39 6.60 12.89
N ARG A 233 -14.40 7.20 14.09
CA ARG A 233 -14.76 8.62 14.26
C ARG A 233 -13.85 9.56 13.45
N GLY A 234 -12.55 9.32 13.46
CA GLY A 234 -11.60 10.11 12.68
C GLY A 234 -11.80 9.95 11.18
N ALA A 235 -12.09 8.73 10.72
CA ALA A 235 -12.40 8.45 9.32
C ALA A 235 -13.70 9.15 8.85
N LEU A 236 -14.74 9.15 9.69
CA LEU A 236 -16.01 9.84 9.42
C LEU A 236 -15.85 11.37 9.41
N LEU A 237 -15.07 11.93 10.34
CA LEU A 237 -14.76 13.36 10.36
C LEU A 237 -13.98 13.79 9.12
N ALA A 238 -12.99 12.99 8.70
CA ALA A 238 -12.28 13.24 7.45
C ALA A 238 -13.20 13.18 6.23
N ALA A 239 -14.14 12.21 6.19
CA ALA A 239 -15.14 12.14 5.13
C ALA A 239 -16.03 13.38 5.11
N ALA A 240 -16.59 13.77 6.27
CA ALA A 240 -17.42 14.95 6.40
C ALA A 240 -16.67 16.24 5.99
N ALA A 241 -15.39 16.38 6.33
CA ALA A 241 -14.59 17.53 5.93
C ALA A 241 -14.31 17.60 4.42
N VAL A 242 -14.28 16.46 3.73
CA VAL A 242 -14.05 16.41 2.27
C VAL A 242 -15.35 16.57 1.48
N THR A 243 -16.49 16.14 2.03
CA THR A 243 -17.79 16.16 1.33
C THR A 243 -18.73 17.28 1.76
N GLY A 244 -18.44 17.95 2.87
CA GLY A 244 -19.26 19.02 3.45
C GLY A 244 -18.86 20.43 3.02
#